data_AF-A0A9E1XGV4-F1
#
_entry.id   AF-A0A9E1XGV4-F1
#
_cell.length_a   1.000
_cell.length_b   1.000
_cell.length_c   1.000
_cell.angle_alpha   90.00
_cell.angle_beta   90.00
_cell.angle_gamma   90.00
#
_symmetry.space_group_name_H-M   'P 1'
#
loop_
_entity.id
_entity.type
_entity.pdbx_description
1 polymer ?
#
loop_
_entity_poly.entity_id
_entity_poly.type
_entity_poly.pdbx_seq_one_letter_code
_entity_poly.pdbx_strand_id
1 'polypeptide(L)'
;KKICHLCNKKNKSVIVATQILGSCLQKSVPARSEIADLTNIILDGATGIWLSQETSLHSNPGQVVKVAKNIINTIEASYEV
;
A
#
# COMPACT_ATOMS: atom_id res chain seq x y z
N LYS A 1 -3.39 -4.86 11.79
CA LYS A 1 -3.33 -4.59 13.25
C LYS A 1 -2.46 -5.61 14.02
N LYS A 2 -3.00 -6.71 14.59
CA LYS A 2 -2.26 -7.58 15.56
C LYS A 2 -0.95 -8.19 15.02
N ILE A 3 -0.95 -8.63 13.76
CA ILE A 3 0.23 -9.29 13.15
C ILE A 3 1.36 -8.27 12.94
N CYS A 4 1.09 -7.11 12.35
CA CYS A 4 2.11 -6.09 12.10
C CYS A 4 2.82 -5.67 13.40
N HIS A 5 2.03 -5.39 14.45
CA HIS A 5 2.59 -5.03 15.75
C HIS A 5 3.49 -6.14 16.35
N LEU A 6 3.07 -7.40 16.25
CA LEU A 6 3.86 -8.53 16.74
C LEU A 6 5.17 -8.71 15.95
N CYS A 7 5.12 -8.55 14.63
CA CYS A 7 6.29 -8.61 13.76
C CYS A 7 7.28 -7.48 14.11
N ASN A 8 6.79 -6.25 14.28
CA ASN A 8 7.61 -5.11 14.68
C ASN A 8 8.27 -5.32 16.04
N LYS A 9 7.51 -5.81 17.04
CA LYS A 9 8.06 -6.15 18.37
C LYS A 9 9.15 -7.23 18.32
N LYS A 10 9.12 -8.11 17.32
CA LYS A 10 10.11 -9.17 17.11
C LYS A 10 11.20 -8.81 16.09
N ASN A 11 11.26 -7.56 15.62
CA ASN A 11 12.16 -7.13 14.54
C ASN A 11 12.06 -8.03 13.30
N LYS A 12 10.85 -8.46 12.94
CA LYS A 12 10.55 -9.23 11.73
C LYS A 12 9.83 -8.33 10.73
N SER A 13 10.30 -8.33 9.50
CA SER A 13 9.62 -7.64 8.40
C SER A 13 8.22 -8.22 8.17
N VAL A 14 7.27 -7.36 7.83
CA VAL A 14 5.89 -7.74 7.54
C VAL A 14 5.43 -7.05 6.26
N ILE A 15 4.96 -7.84 5.29
CA ILE A 15 4.43 -7.36 4.02
C ILE A 15 2.94 -7.63 4.00
N VAL A 16 2.14 -6.62 3.64
CA VAL A 16 0.69 -6.79 3.46
C VAL A 16 0.41 -7.04 1.99
N ALA A 17 -0.13 -8.23 1.69
CA ALA A 17 -0.44 -8.72 0.34
C ALA A 17 -1.96 -8.84 0.13
N THR A 18 -2.67 -7.72 0.31
CA THR A 18 -4.09 -7.60 -0.01
C THR A 18 -4.23 -6.75 -1.27
N GLN A 19 -5.37 -6.86 -1.97
CA GLN A 19 -5.69 -5.94 -3.07
C GLN A 19 -5.93 -4.54 -2.51
N ILE A 20 -5.04 -3.60 -2.84
CA ILE A 20 -5.04 -2.22 -2.28
C ILE A 20 -5.43 -1.21 -3.34
N LEU A 21 -4.99 -1.37 -4.59
CA LEU A 21 -5.20 -0.39 -5.67
C LEU A 21 -6.07 -0.97 -6.80
N GLY A 22 -7.10 -1.75 -6.45
CA GLY A 22 -7.90 -2.50 -7.41
C GLY A 22 -8.57 -1.61 -8.47
N SER A 23 -9.02 -0.41 -8.09
CA SER A 23 -9.66 0.52 -9.01
C SER A 23 -8.69 1.09 -10.05
N CYS A 24 -7.38 1.00 -9.82
CA CYS A 24 -6.37 1.38 -10.81
C CYS A 24 -6.44 0.52 -12.08
N LEU A 25 -7.01 -0.69 -12.02
CA LEU A 25 -7.23 -1.53 -13.20
C LEU A 25 -8.10 -0.86 -14.28
N GLN A 26 -9.00 0.04 -13.87
CA GLN A 26 -9.95 0.70 -14.77
C GLN A 26 -9.80 2.23 -14.78
N LYS A 27 -9.13 2.82 -13.77
CA LYS A 27 -9.03 4.26 -13.56
C LYS A 27 -7.58 4.68 -13.36
N SER A 28 -7.20 5.86 -13.83
CA SER A 28 -5.84 6.39 -13.64
C SER A 28 -5.52 6.78 -12.19
N VAL A 29 -6.52 6.88 -11.31
CA VAL A 29 -6.42 7.35 -9.92
C VAL A 29 -7.20 6.39 -9.02
N PRO A 30 -6.67 6.01 -7.85
CA PRO A 30 -7.32 5.09 -6.93
C PRO A 30 -8.54 5.73 -6.24
N ALA A 31 -9.40 4.89 -5.69
CA ALA A 31 -10.53 5.32 -4.90
C ALA A 31 -10.06 5.89 -3.55
N ARG A 32 -10.84 6.80 -2.96
CA ARG A 32 -10.54 7.33 -1.61
C ARG A 32 -10.47 6.24 -0.55
N SER A 33 -11.30 5.20 -0.65
CA SER A 33 -11.29 4.05 0.26
C SER A 33 -9.97 3.30 0.20
N GLU A 34 -9.42 3.10 -0.99
CA GLU A 34 -8.14 2.42 -1.22
C GLU A 34 -6.96 3.20 -0.64
N ILE A 35 -7.00 4.53 -0.79
CA ILE A 35 -6.02 5.42 -0.16
C ILE A 35 -6.11 5.29 1.37
N ALA A 36 -7.32 5.29 1.94
CA ALA A 36 -7.52 5.15 3.38
C ALA A 36 -7.04 3.77 3.90
N ASP A 37 -7.29 2.70 3.15
CA ASP A 37 -6.81 1.36 3.49
C ASP A 37 -5.27 1.30 3.47
N LEU A 38 -4.63 1.87 2.45
CA LEU A 38 -3.17 1.97 2.38
C LEU A 38 -2.60 2.79 3.56
N THR A 39 -3.23 3.92 3.89
CA THR A 39 -2.84 4.71 5.08
C THR A 39 -2.89 3.87 6.35
N ASN A 40 -3.97 3.12 6.57
CA ASN A 40 -4.08 2.25 7.75
C ASN A 40 -3.01 1.16 7.77
N ILE A 41 -2.62 0.60 6.63
CA ILE A 41 -1.57 -0.42 6.53
C ILE A 41 -0.21 0.16 6.94
N ILE A 42 0.13 1.36 6.47
CA ILE A 42 1.37 2.06 6.80
C ILE A 42 1.39 2.41 8.29
N LEU A 43 0.32 3.00 8.80
CA LEU A 43 0.21 3.37 10.23
C LEU A 43 0.20 2.16 11.16
N ASP A 44 -0.25 1.00 10.69
CA ASP A 44 -0.14 -0.27 11.43
C ASP A 44 1.30 -0.80 11.48
N GLY A 45 2.25 -0.13 10.81
CA GLY A 45 3.67 -0.43 10.80
C GLY A 45 4.03 -1.56 9.83
N ALA A 46 3.36 -1.64 8.68
CA ALA A 46 3.78 -2.56 7.63
C ALA A 46 5.15 -2.16 7.06
N THR A 47 6.05 -3.12 6.85
CA THR A 47 7.34 -2.87 6.20
C THR A 47 7.18 -2.63 4.70
N GLY A 48 6.12 -3.17 4.11
CA GLY A 48 5.82 -2.97 2.70
C GLY A 48 4.46 -3.52 2.32
N ILE A 49 4.11 -3.24 1.07
CA ILE A 49 2.91 -3.75 0.42
C ILE A 49 3.29 -4.61 -0.78
N TRP A 50 2.36 -5.45 -1.20
CA TRP A 50 2.51 -6.25 -2.40
C TRP A 50 1.39 -5.91 -3.38
N LEU A 51 1.73 -5.76 -4.67
CA LEU A 51 0.80 -5.44 -5.75
C LEU A 51 0.63 -6.64 -6.69
N SER A 52 -0.62 -6.89 -7.09
CA SER A 52 -1.12 -8.15 -7.61
C SER A 52 -1.55 -8.09 -9.07
N GLN A 53 -2.80 -8.48 -9.30
CA GLN A 53 -3.59 -8.13 -10.47
C GLN A 53 -3.41 -6.65 -10.84
N GLU A 54 -3.24 -5.74 -9.86
CA GLU A 54 -3.02 -4.32 -10.12
C GLU A 54 -1.82 -4.05 -11.04
N THR A 55 -0.74 -4.83 -10.93
CA THR A 55 0.42 -4.74 -11.85
C THR A 55 0.36 -5.77 -12.96
N SER A 56 -0.29 -6.91 -12.74
CA SER A 56 -0.29 -8.02 -13.71
C SER A 56 -1.25 -7.81 -14.88
N LEU A 57 -2.38 -7.13 -14.66
CA LEU A 57 -3.45 -6.95 -15.66
C LEU A 57 -3.54 -5.51 -16.20
N HIS A 58 -2.81 -4.58 -15.63
CA HIS A 58 -2.85 -3.19 -16.07
C HIS A 58 -1.96 -2.99 -17.30
N SER A 59 -2.46 -2.21 -18.26
CA SER A 59 -1.71 -1.80 -19.47
C SER A 59 -0.41 -1.02 -19.18
N ASN A 60 -0.22 -0.53 -17.96
CA ASN A 60 0.93 0.25 -17.53
C ASN A 60 1.25 -0.06 -16.05
N PRO A 61 1.95 -1.19 -15.78
CA PRO A 61 2.30 -1.58 -14.42
C PRO A 61 3.14 -0.53 -13.68
N GLY A 62 3.99 0.20 -14.41
CA GLY A 62 4.83 1.26 -13.83
C GLY A 62 4.02 2.42 -13.27
N GLN A 63 2.87 2.73 -13.86
CA GLN A 63 1.96 3.75 -13.34
C GLN A 63 1.41 3.35 -11.96
N VAL A 64 0.99 2.10 -11.79
CA VAL A 64 0.45 1.60 -10.51
C VAL A 64 1.51 1.67 -9.41
N VAL A 65 2.74 1.25 -9.70
CA VAL A 65 3.86 1.36 -8.76
C VAL A 65 4.15 2.82 -8.42
N LYS A 66 4.12 3.73 -9.41
CA LYS A 66 4.33 5.16 -9.20
C LYS A 66 3.25 5.78 -8.32
N VAL A 67 1.99 5.43 -8.54
CA VAL A 67 0.85 5.87 -7.73
C VAL A 67 1.01 5.38 -6.29
N ALA A 68 1.29 4.09 -6.08
CA ALA A 68 1.51 3.53 -4.75
C ALA A 68 2.64 4.26 -4.01
N LYS A 69 3.78 4.46 -4.68
CA LYS A 69 4.94 5.17 -4.12
C LYS A 69 4.62 6.61 -3.74
N ASN A 70 3.89 7.33 -4.59
CA ASN A 70 3.49 8.70 -4.30
C ASN A 70 2.58 8.78 -3.07
N ILE A 71 1.63 7.85 -2.93
CA ILE A 71 0.74 7.79 -1.77
C ILE A 71 1.54 7.49 -0.51
N ILE A 72 2.41 6.47 -0.54
CA ILE A 72 3.28 6.10 0.60
C ILE A 72 4.12 7.29 1.05
N ASN A 73 4.86 7.92 0.12
CA ASN A 73 5.69 9.08 0.43
C ASN A 73 4.88 10.26 1.02
N THR A 74 3.65 10.45 0.54
CA THR A 74 2.77 11.53 1.05
C THR A 74 2.33 11.24 2.48
N ILE A 75 2.01 9.98 2.78
CA ILE A 75 1.59 9.53 4.11
C ILE A 75 2.78 9.62 5.07
N GLU A 76 3.94 9.08 4.72
CA GLU A 76 5.15 9.15 5.54
C GLU A 76 5.65 10.59 5.76
N ALA A 77 5.37 11.51 4.84
CA ALA A 77 5.66 12.94 5.05
C ALA A 77 4.64 13.63 5.97
N SER A 78 3.39 13.14 6.02
CA SER A 78 2.30 13.74 6.79
C SER A 78 2.21 13.19 8.22
N TYR A 79 2.69 11.97 8.43
CA TYR A 79 2.71 11.26 9.71
C TYR A 79 4.17 10.96 10.05
N GLU A 80 4.61 11.25 11.27
CA GLU A 80 5.95 10.82 11.77
C GLU A 80 5.93 9.30 11.99
N VAL A 81 6.09 8.53 10.90
CA VAL A 81 6.15 7.06 10.90
C VAL A 81 7.58 6.58 11.12
#